data_AF-A0A1Y3R806-F1
#
_entry.id   AF-A0A1Y3R806-F1
#
_cell.length_a   1.000
_cell.length_b   1.000
_cell.length_c   1.000
_cell.angle_alpha   90.00
_cell.angle_beta   90.00
_cell.angle_gamma   90.00
#
_symmetry.space_group_name_H-M   'P 1'
#
loop_
_entity.id
_entity.type
_entity.pdbx_description
1 polymer ?
#
loop_
_entity_poly.entity_id
_entity_poly.type
_entity_poly.pdbx_seq_one_letter_code
_entity_poly.pdbx_strand_id
1 'polypeptide(L)'
;MAFNGSRYDIQEFLVCQTVDKTALNDLLAKAEEIVTEKGLDFTSTGLEGDLFQAVVYAHALSGSPLATIEEVTEAAAALEAAIQALENATTPSTSYAITVEDSGNGTVTPSRTRATRGLTVTLTVKPDEGYKLDTITVTDKNGDELNLTDKGNGKYTFAMPASAVTVEASFTKDDTPVDTGLPFTDVKADDWFFEAVK
;
A
#
# COMPACT_ATOMS: atom_id res chain seq x y z
N MET A 1 72.92 43.87 14.08
CA MET A 1 71.46 43.80 13.84
C MET A 1 71.17 42.65 12.90
N ALA A 2 70.65 41.53 13.39
CA ALA A 2 70.16 40.44 12.55
C ALA A 2 68.65 40.64 12.37
N PHE A 3 68.20 40.74 11.12
CA PHE A 3 66.78 40.90 10.78
C PHE A 3 66.06 39.57 11.01
N ASN A 4 65.02 39.64 11.82
CA ASN A 4 64.11 38.55 12.18
C ASN A 4 63.29 38.18 10.93
N GLY A 5 63.67 37.11 10.24
CA GLY A 5 62.94 36.61 9.08
C GLY A 5 61.72 35.83 9.56
N SER A 6 60.56 36.50 9.59
CA SER A 6 59.26 35.84 9.79
C SER A 6 59.10 34.73 8.74
N ARG A 7 59.10 33.48 9.21
CA ARG A 7 58.65 32.32 8.47
C ARG A 7 57.18 32.56 8.12
N TYR A 8 56.88 32.69 6.83
CA TYR A 8 55.51 32.75 6.35
C TYR A 8 54.92 31.34 6.42
N ASP A 9 53.97 31.13 7.32
CA ASP A 9 53.07 29.98 7.30
C ASP A 9 52.19 30.12 6.05
N ILE A 10 52.36 29.21 5.11
CA ILE A 10 51.47 29.04 3.96
C ILE A 10 50.08 28.71 4.50
N GLN A 11 49.11 29.62 4.31
CA GLN A 11 47.71 29.34 4.58
C GLN A 11 47.30 28.13 3.73
N GLU A 12 46.77 27.10 4.39
CA GLU A 12 46.08 25.97 3.74
C GLU A 12 45.14 26.52 2.67
N PHE A 13 45.47 26.24 1.41
CA PHE A 13 44.50 26.31 0.33
C PHE A 13 43.42 25.29 0.70
N LEU A 14 42.23 25.75 1.08
CA LEU A 14 41.08 24.86 1.21
C LEU A 14 40.98 24.06 -0.09
N VAL A 15 41.29 22.77 -0.02
CA VAL A 15 40.90 21.83 -1.04
C VAL A 15 39.38 21.87 -1.06
N CYS A 16 38.79 22.51 -2.07
CA CYS A 16 37.37 22.38 -2.33
C CYS A 16 37.13 20.88 -2.45
N GLN A 17 36.44 20.26 -1.48
CA GLN A 17 35.96 18.90 -1.66
C GLN A 17 35.09 18.94 -2.90
N THR A 18 35.53 18.29 -3.96
CA THR A 18 34.71 18.14 -5.15
C THR A 18 33.48 17.35 -4.74
N VAL A 19 32.31 17.97 -4.80
CA VAL A 19 31.04 17.28 -4.53
C VAL A 19 30.90 16.13 -5.53
N ASP A 20 30.67 14.92 -5.04
CA ASP A 20 30.37 13.78 -5.92
C ASP A 20 28.98 13.96 -6.51
N LYS A 21 28.92 14.10 -7.84
CA LYS A 21 27.67 14.28 -8.60
C LYS A 21 27.28 13.03 -9.38
N THR A 22 27.93 11.90 -9.08
CA THR A 22 27.77 10.67 -9.84
C THR A 22 26.33 10.18 -9.79
N ALA A 23 25.73 10.17 -8.59
CA ALA A 23 24.33 9.79 -8.40
C ALA A 23 23.34 10.74 -9.11
N LEU A 24 23.59 12.05 -9.05
CA LEU A 24 22.74 13.05 -9.72
C LEU A 24 22.76 12.86 -11.24
N ASN A 25 23.95 12.59 -11.81
CA ASN A 25 24.12 12.38 -13.24
C ASN A 25 23.50 11.05 -13.72
N ASP A 26 23.56 9.99 -12.92
CA ASP A 26 22.90 8.71 -13.22
C ASP A 26 21.37 8.88 -13.25
N LEU A 27 20.81 9.57 -12.25
CA LEU A 27 19.39 9.90 -12.20
C LEU A 27 18.96 10.83 -13.34
N LEU A 28 19.80 11.79 -13.74
CA LEU A 28 19.57 12.65 -14.90
C LEU A 28 19.46 11.82 -16.18
N ALA A 29 20.38 10.88 -16.41
CA ALA A 29 20.33 10.01 -17.59
C ALA A 29 19.02 9.19 -17.64
N LYS A 30 18.58 8.64 -16.50
CA LYS A 30 17.29 7.93 -16.40
C LYS A 30 16.11 8.87 -16.67
N ALA A 31 16.13 10.07 -16.09
CA ALA A 31 15.03 11.02 -16.25
C ALA A 31 14.93 11.57 -17.68
N GLU A 32 16.05 11.80 -18.35
CA GLU A 32 16.09 12.26 -19.75
C GLU A 32 15.49 11.24 -20.72
N GLU A 33 15.68 9.94 -20.47
CA GLU A 33 15.01 8.87 -21.22
C GLU A 33 13.49 9.01 -21.07
N ILE A 34 13.00 9.14 -19.84
CA ILE A 34 11.57 9.29 -19.54
C ILE A 34 10.99 10.57 -20.17
N VAL A 35 11.70 11.70 -20.07
CA VAL A 35 11.32 13.00 -20.67
C VAL A 35 11.20 12.87 -22.19
N THR A 36 12.13 12.17 -22.83
CA THR A 36 12.12 11.97 -24.28
C THR A 36 11.02 11.02 -24.72
N GLU A 37 10.84 9.89 -24.01
CA GLU A 37 9.80 8.90 -24.34
C GLU A 37 8.38 9.45 -24.18
N LYS A 38 8.15 10.24 -23.12
CA LYS A 38 6.83 10.84 -22.84
C LYS A 38 6.62 12.20 -23.51
N GLY A 39 7.66 12.77 -24.13
CA GLY A 39 7.59 14.09 -24.78
C GLY A 39 7.35 15.23 -23.79
N LEU A 40 7.93 15.15 -22.59
CA LEU A 40 7.75 16.15 -21.54
C LEU A 40 8.43 17.47 -21.93
N ASP A 41 7.74 18.57 -21.67
CA ASP A 41 8.13 19.90 -22.10
C ASP A 41 7.65 20.97 -21.09
N PHE A 42 7.96 22.25 -21.36
CA PHE A 42 7.56 23.36 -20.49
C PHE A 42 6.04 23.55 -20.36
N THR A 43 5.23 22.91 -21.21
CA THR A 43 3.76 22.92 -21.10
C THR A 43 3.20 21.76 -20.27
N SER A 44 4.05 20.80 -19.91
CA SER A 44 3.67 19.66 -19.06
C SER A 44 3.29 20.14 -17.66
N THR A 45 2.24 19.53 -17.08
CA THR A 45 1.68 19.92 -15.78
C THR A 45 1.52 18.70 -14.86
N GLY A 46 1.30 18.95 -13.56
CA GLY A 46 1.24 17.88 -12.57
C GLY A 46 2.57 17.12 -12.49
N LEU A 47 2.52 15.80 -12.33
CA LEU A 47 3.70 14.93 -12.16
C LEU A 47 4.69 15.02 -13.33
N GLU A 48 4.19 15.23 -14.54
CA GLU A 48 5.00 15.38 -15.76
C GLU A 48 5.77 16.71 -15.76
N GLY A 49 5.12 17.79 -15.32
CA GLY A 49 5.76 19.09 -15.12
C GLY A 49 6.74 19.09 -13.94
N ASP A 50 6.39 18.41 -12.84
CA ASP A 50 7.25 18.27 -11.66
C ASP A 50 8.56 17.53 -12.00
N LEU A 51 8.47 16.44 -12.79
CA LEU A 51 9.66 15.74 -13.29
C LEU A 51 10.50 16.64 -14.19
N PHE A 52 9.88 17.33 -15.15
CA PHE A 52 10.60 18.22 -16.06
C PHE A 52 11.31 19.36 -15.30
N GLN A 53 10.64 19.97 -14.31
CA GLN A 53 11.23 21.01 -13.47
C GLN A 53 12.41 20.49 -12.63
N ALA A 54 12.30 19.27 -12.09
CA ALA A 54 13.38 18.62 -11.35
C ALA A 54 14.59 18.31 -12.24
N VAL A 55 14.37 17.86 -13.48
CA VAL A 55 15.43 17.62 -14.48
C VAL A 55 16.17 18.92 -14.81
N VAL A 56 15.45 20.00 -15.08
CA VAL A 56 16.04 21.31 -15.38
C VAL A 56 16.87 21.81 -14.19
N TYR A 57 16.37 21.64 -12.97
CA TYR A 57 17.09 22.02 -11.75
C TYR A 57 18.36 21.18 -11.53
N ALA A 58 18.26 19.86 -11.70
CA ALA A 58 19.39 18.94 -11.58
C ALA A 58 20.49 19.23 -12.62
N HIS A 59 20.12 19.57 -13.86
CA HIS A 59 21.07 20.00 -14.90
C HIS A 59 21.83 21.27 -14.50
N ALA A 60 21.11 22.26 -13.96
CA ALA A 60 21.73 23.50 -13.49
C ALA A 60 22.76 23.25 -12.37
N LEU A 61 22.46 22.34 -11.44
CA LEU A 61 23.38 21.95 -10.37
C LEU A 61 24.54 21.09 -10.86
N SER A 62 24.32 20.20 -11.83
CA SER A 62 25.36 19.40 -12.45
C SER A 62 26.44 20.28 -13.09
N GLY A 63 26.02 21.30 -13.85
CA GLY A 63 26.92 22.29 -14.47
C GLY A 63 27.51 23.35 -13.54
N SER A 64 26.98 23.51 -12.32
CA SER A 64 27.43 24.55 -11.39
C SER A 64 28.71 24.13 -10.63
N PRO A 65 29.82 24.90 -10.72
CA PRO A 65 31.04 24.63 -9.95
C PRO A 65 30.92 25.02 -8.46
N LEU A 66 29.84 25.71 -8.08
CA LEU A 66 29.58 26.19 -6.71
C LEU A 66 28.44 25.45 -6.01
N ALA A 67 27.87 24.41 -6.65
CA ALA A 67 26.80 23.62 -6.05
C ALA A 67 27.27 22.99 -4.75
N THR A 68 26.49 23.17 -3.69
CA THR A 68 26.76 22.54 -2.39
C THR A 68 26.31 21.08 -2.39
N ILE A 69 26.89 20.27 -1.50
CA ILE A 69 26.51 18.86 -1.37
C ILE A 69 25.04 18.67 -0.95
N GLU A 70 24.52 19.61 -0.17
CA GLU A 70 23.12 19.62 0.28
C GLU A 70 22.17 19.83 -0.90
N GLU A 71 22.42 20.86 -1.73
CA GLU A 71 21.62 21.12 -2.94
C GLU A 71 21.66 19.94 -3.92
N VAL A 72 22.83 19.31 -4.11
CA VAL A 72 22.97 18.14 -4.99
C VAL A 72 22.19 16.94 -4.45
N THR A 73 22.21 16.72 -3.12
CA THR A 73 21.48 15.61 -2.49
C THR A 73 19.98 15.84 -2.53
N GLU A 74 19.52 17.07 -2.23
CA GLU A 74 18.09 17.42 -2.31
C GLU A 74 17.56 17.32 -3.73
N ALA A 75 18.34 17.80 -4.71
CA ALA A 75 17.98 17.69 -6.12
C ALA A 75 17.90 16.22 -6.58
N ALA A 76 18.85 15.38 -6.16
CA ALA A 76 18.81 13.95 -6.43
C ALA A 76 17.56 13.29 -5.82
N ALA A 77 17.25 13.58 -4.56
CA ALA A 77 16.06 13.05 -3.89
C ALA A 77 14.76 13.53 -4.56
N ALA A 78 14.67 14.81 -4.94
CA ALA A 78 13.52 15.37 -5.64
C ALA A 78 13.34 14.74 -7.03
N LEU A 79 14.43 14.54 -7.77
CA LEU A 79 14.42 13.90 -9.08
C LEU A 79 13.98 12.43 -8.98
N GLU A 80 14.52 11.68 -8.02
CA GLU A 80 14.12 10.30 -7.77
C GLU A 80 12.62 10.20 -7.39
N ALA A 81 12.14 11.06 -6.50
CA ALA A 81 10.74 11.09 -6.10
C ALA A 81 9.81 11.40 -7.28
N ALA A 82 10.19 12.34 -8.15
CA ALA A 82 9.42 12.69 -9.34
C ALA A 82 9.38 11.53 -10.36
N ILE A 83 10.51 10.86 -10.59
CA ILE A 83 10.58 9.65 -11.44
C ILE A 83 9.62 8.58 -10.93
N GLN A 84 9.72 8.24 -9.63
CA GLN A 84 8.87 7.21 -9.02
C GLN A 84 7.38 7.56 -9.07
N ALA A 85 7.04 8.84 -8.86
CA ALA A 85 5.65 9.30 -8.95
C ALA A 85 5.08 9.12 -10.35
N LEU A 86 5.86 9.43 -11.39
CA LEU A 86 5.45 9.28 -12.78
C LEU A 86 5.38 7.82 -13.23
N GLU A 87 6.33 6.98 -12.79
CA GLU A 87 6.30 5.52 -13.00
C GLU A 87 5.03 4.91 -12.37
N ASN A 88 4.72 5.27 -11.11
CA ASN A 88 3.50 4.81 -10.44
C ASN A 88 2.22 5.29 -11.12
N ALA A 89 2.20 6.52 -11.63
CA ALA A 89 1.05 7.03 -12.38
C ALA A 89 0.84 6.32 -13.73
N THR A 90 1.93 5.83 -14.33
CA THR A 90 1.90 5.13 -15.63
C THR A 90 1.55 3.65 -15.48
N THR A 91 1.72 3.05 -14.29
CA THR A 91 1.16 1.72 -14.04
C THR A 91 -0.37 1.81 -14.07
N PRO A 92 -1.06 1.14 -15.03
CA PRO A 92 -2.51 1.10 -14.99
C PRO A 92 -2.89 0.42 -13.68
N SER A 93 -3.53 1.17 -12.78
CA SER A 93 -4.18 0.61 -11.59
C SER A 93 -5.38 -0.20 -12.07
N THR A 94 -5.09 -1.38 -12.63
CA THR A 94 -6.10 -2.35 -13.01
C THR A 94 -6.79 -2.76 -11.72
N SER A 95 -7.98 -2.20 -11.52
CA SER A 95 -8.80 -2.49 -10.36
C SER A 95 -9.67 -3.69 -10.70
N TYR A 96 -9.42 -4.76 -9.99
CA TYR A 96 -10.11 -6.03 -10.14
C TYR A 96 -11.36 -6.04 -9.28
N ALA A 97 -12.43 -6.67 -9.80
CA ALA A 97 -13.69 -6.79 -9.08
C ALA A 97 -13.58 -7.85 -7.98
N ILE A 98 -14.27 -7.58 -6.87
CA ILE A 98 -14.45 -8.50 -5.74
C ILE A 98 -15.92 -8.88 -5.73
N THR A 99 -16.21 -10.11 -6.09
CA THR A 99 -17.55 -10.69 -6.05
C THR A 99 -17.69 -11.42 -4.72
N VAL A 100 -18.80 -11.21 -4.04
CA VAL A 100 -19.13 -11.94 -2.81
C VAL A 100 -20.34 -12.80 -3.12
N GLU A 101 -20.21 -14.11 -2.93
CA GLU A 101 -21.31 -15.05 -3.06
C GLU A 101 -22.18 -14.94 -1.79
N ASP A 102 -23.50 -14.79 -2.00
CA ASP A 102 -24.44 -14.74 -0.89
C ASP A 102 -24.67 -16.14 -0.34
N SER A 103 -24.31 -16.36 0.92
CA SER A 103 -24.36 -17.66 1.58
C SER A 103 -25.67 -17.89 2.35
N GLY A 104 -26.60 -16.94 2.32
CA GLY A 104 -27.95 -16.99 2.92
C GLY A 104 -28.04 -17.12 4.46
N ASN A 105 -26.93 -17.41 5.15
CA ASN A 105 -26.87 -17.72 6.58
C ASN A 105 -25.90 -16.78 7.34
N GLY A 106 -25.60 -15.65 6.71
CA GLY A 106 -24.71 -14.61 7.19
C GLY A 106 -24.35 -13.64 6.07
N THR A 107 -23.89 -12.46 6.44
CA THR A 107 -23.52 -11.39 5.51
C THR A 107 -22.00 -11.23 5.46
N VAL A 108 -21.43 -11.22 4.26
CA VAL A 108 -20.02 -10.87 4.04
C VAL A 108 -19.95 -9.52 3.35
N THR A 109 -19.38 -8.53 4.03
CA THR A 109 -19.23 -7.17 3.51
C THR A 109 -17.76 -6.88 3.23
N PRO A 110 -17.34 -6.69 1.97
CA PRO A 110 -15.99 -6.27 1.64
C PRO A 110 -15.85 -4.75 1.87
N SER A 111 -14.67 -4.31 2.30
CA SER A 111 -14.39 -2.87 2.47
C SER A 111 -14.45 -2.10 1.16
N ARG A 112 -14.22 -2.79 0.04
CA ARG A 112 -14.25 -2.26 -1.32
C ARG A 112 -14.74 -3.35 -2.28
N THR A 113 -15.49 -2.95 -3.30
CA THR A 113 -15.92 -3.86 -4.39
C THR A 113 -14.88 -3.97 -5.50
N ARG A 114 -13.88 -3.08 -5.52
CA ARG A 114 -12.76 -3.10 -6.47
C ARG A 114 -11.45 -2.75 -5.78
N ALA A 115 -10.38 -3.47 -6.11
CA ALA A 115 -9.05 -3.25 -5.55
C ALA A 115 -7.95 -3.47 -6.59
N THR A 116 -6.87 -2.71 -6.49
CA THR A 116 -5.68 -2.88 -7.32
C THR A 116 -4.84 -4.04 -6.79
N ARG A 117 -4.08 -4.71 -7.67
CA ARG A 117 -3.13 -5.77 -7.27
C ARG A 117 -2.24 -5.32 -6.09
N GLY A 118 -2.06 -6.19 -5.11
CA GLY A 118 -1.23 -5.97 -3.92
C GLY A 118 -1.91 -5.12 -2.84
N LEU A 119 -3.09 -4.56 -3.11
CA LEU A 119 -3.85 -3.82 -2.11
C LEU A 119 -4.47 -4.78 -1.09
N THR A 120 -4.31 -4.49 0.20
CA THR A 120 -4.96 -5.24 1.26
C THR A 120 -6.43 -4.87 1.35
N VAL A 121 -7.31 -5.87 1.20
CA VAL A 121 -8.77 -5.73 1.34
C VAL A 121 -9.21 -6.35 2.66
N THR A 122 -10.17 -5.72 3.32
CA THR A 122 -10.75 -6.21 4.58
C THR A 122 -12.17 -6.69 4.32
N LEU A 123 -12.46 -7.93 4.72
CA LEU A 123 -13.77 -8.56 4.70
C LEU A 123 -14.33 -8.56 6.11
N THR A 124 -15.57 -8.11 6.27
CA THR A 124 -16.32 -8.18 7.53
C THR A 124 -17.41 -9.21 7.38
N VAL A 125 -17.31 -10.28 8.14
CA VAL A 125 -18.28 -11.37 8.18
C VAL A 125 -19.17 -11.18 9.39
N LYS A 126 -20.47 -11.16 9.15
CA LYS A 126 -21.50 -11.12 10.18
C LYS A 126 -22.41 -12.35 10.03
N PRO A 127 -22.20 -13.42 10.82
CA PRO A 127 -23.14 -14.54 10.84
C PRO A 127 -24.50 -14.11 11.41
N ASP A 128 -25.56 -14.80 11.00
CA ASP A 128 -26.92 -14.59 11.53
C ASP A 128 -27.12 -15.27 12.90
N GLU A 129 -28.21 -14.92 13.59
CA GLU A 129 -28.52 -15.48 14.92
C GLU A 129 -28.65 -17.02 14.87
N GLY A 130 -27.92 -17.71 15.74
CA GLY A 130 -27.87 -19.18 15.76
C GLY A 130 -26.94 -19.81 14.73
N TYR A 131 -26.12 -19.01 14.03
CA TYR A 131 -25.09 -19.49 13.10
C TYR A 131 -23.71 -18.96 13.48
N LYS A 132 -22.68 -19.71 13.10
CA LYS A 132 -21.28 -19.28 13.15
C LYS A 132 -20.62 -19.46 11.80
N LEU A 133 -19.60 -18.65 11.54
CA LEU A 133 -18.74 -18.85 10.38
C LEU A 133 -17.99 -20.19 10.54
N ASP A 134 -18.15 -21.07 9.57
CA ASP A 134 -17.43 -22.34 9.50
C ASP A 134 -16.15 -22.16 8.69
N THR A 135 -16.29 -21.74 7.44
CA THR A 135 -15.18 -21.58 6.49
C THR A 135 -15.38 -20.34 5.64
N ILE A 136 -14.30 -19.61 5.36
CA ILE A 136 -14.27 -18.53 4.37
C ILE A 136 -13.12 -18.78 3.42
N THR A 137 -13.42 -18.75 2.13
CA THR A 137 -12.46 -18.94 1.04
C THR A 137 -12.55 -17.78 0.06
N VAL A 138 -11.40 -17.35 -0.45
CA VAL A 138 -11.33 -16.35 -1.52
C VAL A 138 -10.60 -16.98 -2.67
N THR A 139 -11.28 -17.07 -3.80
CA THR A 139 -10.81 -17.78 -4.98
C THR A 139 -10.58 -16.77 -6.10
N ASP A 140 -9.44 -16.84 -6.76
CA ASP A 140 -9.17 -16.01 -7.93
C ASP A 140 -9.94 -16.50 -9.17
N LYS A 141 -10.01 -15.68 -10.22
CA LYS A 141 -10.54 -16.05 -11.54
C LYS A 141 -9.92 -17.35 -12.08
N ASN A 142 -8.68 -17.66 -11.72
CA ASN A 142 -8.00 -18.88 -12.12
C ASN A 142 -8.39 -20.13 -11.30
N GLY A 143 -9.17 -19.98 -10.22
CA GLY A 143 -9.48 -21.06 -9.28
C GLY A 143 -8.46 -21.22 -8.15
N ASP A 144 -7.47 -20.32 -8.06
CA ASP A 144 -6.46 -20.34 -7.00
C ASP A 144 -7.01 -19.74 -5.70
N GLU A 145 -6.90 -20.47 -4.60
CA GLU A 145 -7.26 -19.98 -3.27
C GLU A 145 -6.23 -18.98 -2.73
N LEU A 146 -6.73 -17.85 -2.24
CA LEU A 146 -5.92 -16.79 -1.64
C LEU A 146 -5.76 -17.01 -0.15
N ASN A 147 -4.55 -16.74 0.34
CA ASN A 147 -4.24 -16.77 1.76
C ASN A 147 -4.97 -15.63 2.50
N LEU A 148 -5.90 -16.01 3.36
CA LEU A 148 -6.63 -15.11 4.24
C LEU A 148 -5.91 -14.98 5.58
N THR A 149 -5.75 -13.74 6.03
CA THR A 149 -5.25 -13.42 7.37
C THR A 149 -6.43 -13.03 8.25
N ASP A 150 -6.76 -13.88 9.22
CA ASP A 150 -7.75 -13.57 10.24
C ASP A 150 -7.23 -12.44 11.16
N LYS A 151 -8.04 -11.39 11.31
CA LYS A 151 -7.81 -10.28 12.26
C LYS A 151 -8.64 -10.43 13.53
N GLY A 152 -9.47 -11.48 13.63
CA GLY A 152 -10.41 -11.66 14.71
C GLY A 152 -11.65 -10.79 14.57
N ASN A 153 -12.64 -11.03 15.44
CA ASN A 153 -13.92 -10.30 15.48
C ASN A 153 -14.69 -10.35 14.14
N GLY A 154 -14.60 -11.45 13.40
CA GLY A 154 -15.24 -11.60 12.09
C GLY A 154 -14.60 -10.74 10.99
N LYS A 155 -13.34 -10.32 11.16
CA LYS A 155 -12.61 -9.54 10.15
C LYS A 155 -11.49 -10.37 9.53
N TYR A 156 -11.52 -10.48 8.22
CA TYR A 156 -10.52 -11.18 7.43
C TYR A 156 -9.82 -10.20 6.49
N THR A 157 -8.53 -10.39 6.27
CA THR A 157 -7.75 -9.55 5.36
C THR A 157 -7.03 -10.39 4.33
N PHE A 158 -6.99 -9.95 3.09
CA PHE A 158 -6.25 -10.61 2.01
C PHE A 158 -5.61 -9.58 1.09
N ALA A 159 -4.53 -9.97 0.42
CA ALA A 159 -3.90 -9.14 -0.60
C ALA A 159 -4.54 -9.42 -1.96
N MET A 160 -4.97 -8.37 -2.65
CA MET A 160 -5.65 -8.53 -3.94
C MET A 160 -4.67 -9.06 -5.00
N PRO A 161 -5.02 -10.13 -5.74
CA PRO A 161 -4.21 -10.62 -6.84
C PRO A 161 -4.32 -9.72 -8.07
N ALA A 162 -3.61 -10.10 -9.14
CA ALA A 162 -3.68 -9.46 -10.44
C ALA A 162 -4.91 -9.88 -11.26
N SER A 163 -6.02 -10.21 -10.59
CA SER A 163 -7.20 -10.85 -11.17
C SER A 163 -8.45 -10.61 -10.30
N ALA A 164 -9.63 -10.85 -10.88
CA ALA A 164 -10.90 -10.75 -10.15
C ALA A 164 -11.03 -11.93 -9.17
N VAL A 165 -11.61 -11.67 -8.00
CA VAL A 165 -11.77 -12.69 -6.94
C VAL A 165 -13.22 -12.89 -6.57
N THR A 166 -13.54 -14.12 -6.17
CA THR A 166 -14.83 -14.52 -5.62
C THR A 166 -14.64 -14.92 -4.16
N VAL A 167 -15.45 -14.35 -3.28
CA VAL A 167 -15.45 -14.65 -1.85
C VAL A 167 -16.62 -15.57 -1.56
N GLU A 168 -16.33 -16.73 -1.01
CA GLU A 168 -17.30 -17.72 -0.57
C GLU A 168 -17.21 -17.89 0.94
N ALA A 169 -18.35 -17.85 1.62
CA ALA A 169 -18.43 -18.15 3.05
C ALA A 169 -19.42 -19.29 3.27
N SER A 170 -19.11 -20.13 4.25
CA SER A 170 -19.97 -21.21 4.71
C SER A 170 -20.27 -21.00 6.19
N PHE A 171 -21.54 -21.06 6.54
CA PHE A 171 -22.00 -20.91 7.91
C PHE A 171 -22.61 -22.22 8.40
N THR A 172 -22.29 -22.59 9.62
CA THR A 172 -22.86 -23.77 10.28
C THR A 172 -23.71 -23.33 11.47
N LYS A 173 -24.71 -24.14 11.84
CA LYS A 173 -25.55 -23.87 13.01
C LYS A 173 -24.67 -23.87 14.24
N ASP A 174 -24.81 -22.83 15.05
CA ASP A 174 -24.16 -22.80 16.33
C ASP A 174 -24.99 -23.61 17.31
N ASP A 175 -24.58 -24.86 17.55
CA ASP A 175 -25.19 -25.77 18.52
C ASP A 175 -24.86 -25.37 19.97
N THR A 176 -24.56 -24.08 20.22
CA THR A 176 -24.56 -23.61 21.59
C THR A 176 -26.01 -23.62 22.05
N PRO A 177 -26.37 -24.42 23.07
CA PRO A 177 -27.69 -24.30 23.64
C PRO A 177 -27.85 -22.84 24.07
N VAL A 178 -28.88 -22.18 23.55
CA VAL A 178 -29.28 -20.86 24.04
C VAL A 178 -29.50 -21.04 25.53
N ASP A 179 -28.53 -20.59 26.34
CA ASP A 179 -28.69 -20.51 27.78
C ASP A 179 -29.76 -19.45 27.99
N THR A 180 -31.00 -19.93 28.05
CA THR A 180 -32.19 -19.09 28.15
C THR A 180 -32.26 -18.38 29.50
N GLY A 181 -31.24 -18.47 30.37
CA GLY A 181 -31.25 -17.89 31.69
C GLY A 181 -32.48 -18.30 32.51
N LEU A 182 -33.09 -19.44 32.16
CA LEU A 182 -34.26 -19.96 32.87
C LEU A 182 -33.75 -20.86 34.00
N PRO A 183 -33.95 -20.50 35.28
CA PRO A 183 -33.47 -21.26 36.43
C PRO A 183 -34.33 -22.50 36.71
N PHE A 184 -34.99 -23.06 35.71
CA PHE A 184 -35.89 -24.20 35.89
C PHE A 184 -35.16 -25.48 35.48
N THR A 185 -34.28 -25.95 36.36
CA THR A 185 -33.64 -27.27 36.29
C THR A 185 -34.55 -28.42 36.73
N ASP A 186 -35.85 -28.17 36.94
CA ASP A 186 -36.80 -29.12 37.55
C ASP A 186 -37.99 -29.48 36.64
N VAL A 187 -37.83 -29.46 35.31
CA VAL A 187 -38.85 -30.05 34.43
C VAL A 187 -38.16 -30.77 33.27
N LYS A 188 -38.40 -32.08 33.16
CA LYS A 188 -37.95 -32.89 32.02
C LYS A 188 -38.94 -32.72 30.88
N ALA A 189 -38.46 -32.78 29.64
CA ALA A 189 -39.23 -32.61 28.41
C ALA A 189 -40.38 -33.65 28.19
N ASP A 190 -40.55 -34.60 29.09
CA ASP A 190 -41.60 -35.64 29.06
C ASP A 190 -42.80 -35.32 29.98
N ASP A 191 -42.81 -34.15 30.64
CA ASP A 191 -43.88 -33.80 31.59
C ASP A 191 -45.09 -33.13 30.91
N TRP A 192 -46.29 -33.55 31.29
CA TRP A 192 -47.54 -33.36 30.52
C TRP A 192 -48.06 -31.90 30.45
N PHE A 193 -47.44 -30.97 31.18
CA PHE A 193 -47.88 -29.57 31.27
C PHE A 193 -47.28 -28.64 30.20
N PHE A 194 -46.35 -29.13 29.35
CA PHE A 194 -45.64 -28.28 28.39
C PHE A 194 -46.53 -27.66 27.30
N GLU A 195 -47.62 -28.34 26.89
CA GLU A 195 -48.54 -27.82 25.87
C GLU A 195 -49.54 -26.77 26.39
N ALA A 196 -49.64 -26.55 27.71
CA ALA A 196 -50.65 -25.65 28.29
C ALA A 196 -50.15 -24.21 28.53
N VAL A 197 -48.86 -23.93 28.33
CA VAL A 197 -48.26 -22.60 28.54
C VAL A 197 -47.50 -22.17 27.28
N LYS A 198 -48.18 -22.25 26.14
CA LYS A 198 -47.77 -21.56 24.93
C LYS A 198 -48.79 -20.49 24.59
#